data_AF-A0A6V7KUE3-F1
#
_entry.id   AF-A0A6V7KUE3-F1
#
_cell.length_a   1.000
_cell.length_b   1.000
_cell.length_c   1.000
_cell.angle_alpha   90.00
_cell.angle_beta   90.00
_cell.angle_gamma   90.00
#
_symmetry.space_group_name_H-M   'P 1'
#
loop_
_entity.id
_entity.type
_entity.pdbx_description
1 polymer ?
#
loop_
_entity_poly.entity_id
_entity_poly.type
_entity_poly.pdbx_seq_one_letter_code
_entity_poly.pdbx_strand_id
1 'polypeptide(L)' 'PVGCDMMLGSDAREDACRECGGDGTDCNTVEGLFDTDDLQV' A
#
# COMPACT_ATOMS: atom_id res chain seq x y z
N PRO A 1 -10.44 -3.50 -17.36
CA PRO A 1 -9.48 -3.06 -16.33
C PRO A 1 -8.09 -3.57 -16.71
N VAL A 2 -7.02 -2.93 -16.25
CA VAL A 2 -5.64 -3.42 -16.41
C VAL A 2 -5.17 -3.82 -15.01
N GLY A 3 -4.60 -5.02 -14.88
CA GLY A 3 -4.04 -5.48 -13.62
C GLY A 3 -2.74 -4.75 -13.26
N CYS A 4 -2.27 -4.92 -12.01
CA CYS A 4 -0.97 -4.39 -11.59
C CYS A 4 0.22 -5.00 -12.36
N ASP A 5 -0.02 -6.14 -13.04
CA ASP A 5 0.91 -6.85 -13.94
C ASP A 5 0.97 -6.24 -15.35
N MET A 6 0.30 -5.11 -15.57
CA MET A 6 0.19 -4.40 -16.86
C MET A 6 -0.60 -5.16 -17.94
N MET A 7 -1.33 -6.21 -17.57
CA MET A 7 -2.07 -7.02 -18.54
C MET A 7 -3.56 -6.63 -18.59
N LEU A 8 -4.06 -6.45 -19.82
CA LEU A 8 -5.44 -6.03 -20.08
C LEU A 8 -6.41 -7.19 -19.79
N GLY A 9 -7.35 -6.98 -18.86
CA GLY A 9 -8.27 -8.02 -18.41
C GLY A 9 -7.73 -8.90 -17.27
N SER A 10 -6.53 -8.63 -16.75
CA SER A 10 -6.02 -9.30 -15.56
C SER A 10 -6.74 -8.82 -14.30
N ASP A 11 -6.99 -9.76 -13.39
CA ASP A 11 -7.56 -9.51 -12.06
C ASP A 11 -6.47 -9.27 -11.00
N ALA A 12 -5.20 -9.26 -11.39
CA ALA A 12 -4.08 -9.00 -10.49
C ALA A 12 -4.18 -7.62 -9.82
N ARG A 13 -4.00 -7.59 -8.49
CA ARG A 13 -4.05 -6.37 -7.67
C ARG A 13 -2.83 -6.26 -6.78
N GLU A 14 -2.48 -5.02 -6.45
CA GLU A 14 -1.50 -4.74 -5.41
C GLU A 14 -2.07 -5.13 -4.04
N ASP A 15 -1.18 -5.61 -3.16
CA ASP A 15 -1.48 -5.88 -1.76
C ASP A 15 -1.32 -4.60 -0.91
N ALA A 16 -1.39 -4.74 0.43
CA ALA A 16 -1.21 -3.63 1.36
C ALA A 16 0.22 -3.03 1.33
N CYS A 17 1.20 -3.83 0.90
CA CYS A 17 2.60 -3.45 0.77
C CYS A 17 2.91 -2.80 -0.61
N ARG A 18 1.91 -2.71 -1.49
CA ARG A 18 2.01 -2.28 -2.89
C ARG A 18 2.83 -3.21 -3.77
N GLU A 19 2.84 -4.49 -3.44
CA GLU A 19 3.39 -5.52 -4.30
C GLU A 19 2.26 -6.15 -5.14
N CYS A 20 2.51 -6.31 -6.44
CA CYS A 20 1.53 -6.91 -7.34
C CYS A 20 1.39 -8.41 -7.08
N GLY A 21 0.23 -8.85 -6.60
CA GLY A 21 0.00 -10.23 -6.19
C GLY A 21 0.71 -10.62 -4.90
N GLY A 22 1.14 -9.63 -4.10
CA GLY A 22 1.79 -9.86 -2.81
C GLY A 22 0.86 -10.50 -1.78
N ASP A 23 1.47 -11.09 -0.75
CA ASP A 23 0.77 -11.77 0.35
C ASP A 23 0.66 -10.91 1.61
N GLY A 24 1.13 -9.66 1.57
CA GLY A 24 1.12 -8.72 2.68
C GLY A 24 2.20 -8.95 3.74
N THR A 25 3.20 -9.80 3.49
CA THR A 25 4.24 -10.11 4.50
C THR A 25 5.53 -9.28 4.35
N ASP A 26 5.69 -8.58 3.23
CA ASP A 26 6.88 -7.77 2.92
C ASP A 26 6.93 -6.42 3.64
N CYS A 27 5.86 -6.04 4.34
CA CYS A 27 5.77 -4.81 5.10
C CYS A 27 5.04 -5.00 6.44
N ASN A 28 5.21 -4.02 7.34
CA ASN A 28 4.50 -3.99 8.61
C ASN A 28 3.59 -2.77 8.66
N THR A 29 2.38 -2.94 9.20
CA THR A 29 1.51 -1.81 9.52
C THR A 29 2.03 -1.14 10.78
N VAL A 30 2.30 0.16 10.71
CA VAL A 30 2.68 0.99 11.86
C VAL A 30 1.60 2.02 12.11
N GLU A 31 1.20 2.16 13.37
CA GLU A 31 0.20 3.13 13.81
C GLU A 31 0.81 4.04 14.88
N GLY A 32 0.47 5.32 14.81
CA GLY A 32 0.96 6.34 15.74
C GLY A 32 0.04 7.55 15.73
N LEU A 33 -0.02 8.26 16.85
CA LEU A 33 -0.71 9.53 16.96
C LEU A 33 0.29 10.64 16.67
N PHE A 34 -0.05 11.50 15.71
CA PHE A 34 0.71 12.72 15.44
C PHE A 34 0.01 13.88 16.14
N ASP A 35 0.71 14.58 17.05
CA ASP A 35 0.20 15.77 17.71
C ASP A 35 0.61 17.03 16.93
N THR A 36 -0.34 17.91 16.67
CA THR A 36 -0.15 19.16 15.92
C THR A 36 0.59 20.23 16.71
N ASP A 37 0.75 20.06 18.03
CA ASP A 37 1.51 20.99 18.86
C ASP A 37 2.99 21.11 18.44
N ASP A 38 3.54 20.07 17.79
CA ASP A 38 4.90 20.05 17.25
C ASP A 38 5.05 20.83 15.91
N LEU A 39 3.96 21.32 15.32
CA LEU A 39 3.97 22.02 14.02
C LEU A 39 3.95 23.55 14.11
N GLN A 40 4.16 24.13 15.30
CA GLN A 40 4.13 25.58 15.50
C GLN A 40 5.40 26.25 14.92
N VAL A 41 5.21 27.21 14.01
CA VAL A 41 6.24 28.06 13.37
C VAL A 41 6.19 29.46 13.95
#